data_AF-A0A8H9DAP6-F1
#
_entry.id   AF-A0A8H9DAP6-F1
#
_cell.length_a   1.000
_cell.length_b   1.000
_cell.length_c   1.000
_cell.angle_alpha   90.00
_cell.angle_beta   90.00
_cell.angle_gamma   90.00
#
_symmetry.space_group_name_H-M   'P 1'
#
loop_
_entity.id
_entity.type
_entity.pdbx_description
1 polymer ?
#
loop_
_entity_poly.entity_id
_entity_poly.type
_entity_poly.pdbx_seq_one_letter_code
_entity_poly.pdbx_strand_id
1 'polypeptide(L)'
;MKIIKILWYGMFALWFCGAFLMMCVYEIERKYECIDQEGWLKGIFWCESDLVSRNDLGKRQLVYFIEGLSWPIKLFSNNAGEKKNNSSGDSFALSLEELEEFYSSSTGTIYKCYIAAMRGGLNEEASILAKVINKMRNRFPDLNSYHEDYLFYTSSTLNNLLINELKGDYISFFDYVCKEPVRNMKQVLDDGMF
;
A
#
# COMPACT_ATOMS: atom_id res chain seq x y z
N MET A 1 26.88 -37.33 -0.31
CA MET A 1 27.03 -35.91 0.11
C MET A 1 26.95 -34.89 -1.03
N LYS A 2 27.42 -35.14 -2.26
CA LYS A 2 27.37 -34.14 -3.36
C LYS A 2 25.95 -33.87 -3.90
N ILE A 3 25.08 -34.89 -3.92
CA ILE A 3 23.69 -34.79 -4.43
C ILE A 3 22.82 -33.88 -3.56
N ILE A 4 22.96 -33.95 -2.23
CA ILE A 4 22.22 -33.09 -1.28
C ILE A 4 22.57 -31.61 -1.49
N LYS A 5 23.85 -31.29 -1.79
CA LYS A 5 24.26 -29.92 -2.09
C LYS A 5 23.60 -29.40 -3.36
N ILE A 6 23.53 -30.23 -4.42
CA ILE A 6 22.91 -29.87 -5.71
C ILE A 6 21.39 -29.63 -5.55
N LEU A 7 20.70 -30.46 -4.76
CA LEU A 7 19.28 -30.27 -4.45
C LEU A 7 19.03 -28.95 -3.71
N TRP A 8 19.89 -28.60 -2.76
CA TRP A 8 19.79 -27.33 -2.03
C TRP A 8 20.03 -26.13 -2.95
N TYR A 9 21.05 -26.17 -3.79
CA TYR A 9 21.29 -25.10 -4.78
C TYR A 9 20.16 -24.98 -5.80
N GLY A 10 19.57 -26.09 -6.24
CA GLY A 10 18.43 -26.08 -7.15
C GLY A 10 17.19 -25.45 -6.53
N MET A 11 16.90 -25.76 -5.27
CA MET A 11 15.76 -25.19 -4.55
C MET A 11 15.93 -23.69 -4.31
N PHE A 12 17.15 -23.25 -3.96
CA PHE A 12 17.47 -21.83 -3.84
C PHE A 12 17.37 -21.10 -5.18
N ALA A 13 17.89 -21.69 -6.26
CA ALA A 13 17.81 -21.09 -7.59
C ALA A 13 16.35 -20.94 -8.05
N LEU A 14 15.51 -21.97 -7.83
CA LEU A 14 14.09 -21.90 -8.14
C LEU A 14 13.38 -20.81 -7.33
N TRP A 15 13.76 -20.64 -6.06
CA TRP A 15 13.18 -19.64 -5.17
C TRP A 15 13.53 -18.21 -5.59
N PHE A 16 14.80 -17.95 -5.89
CA PHE A 16 15.24 -16.66 -6.43
C PHE A 16 14.63 -16.39 -7.82
N CYS A 17 14.49 -17.41 -8.66
CA CYS A 17 13.86 -17.25 -9.98
C CYS A 17 12.37 -16.89 -9.84
N GLY A 18 11.65 -17.51 -8.89
CA GLY A 18 10.26 -17.15 -8.58
C GLY A 18 10.11 -15.73 -8.06
N ALA A 19 10.99 -15.31 -7.14
CA ALA A 19 11.02 -13.93 -6.64
C ALA A 19 11.33 -12.92 -7.76
N PHE A 20 12.25 -13.25 -8.66
CA PHE A 20 12.60 -12.43 -9.81
C PHE A 20 11.44 -12.31 -10.81
N LEU A 21 10.76 -13.42 -11.12
CA LEU A 21 9.58 -13.40 -12.00
C LEU A 21 8.45 -12.55 -11.41
N MET A 22 8.16 -12.66 -10.12
CA MET A 22 7.16 -11.82 -9.47
C MET A 22 7.58 -10.35 -9.50
N MET A 23 8.85 -10.03 -9.23
CA MET A 23 9.37 -8.66 -9.36
C MET A 23 9.18 -8.11 -10.78
N CYS A 24 9.42 -8.93 -11.81
CA CYS A 24 9.17 -8.55 -13.21
C CYS A 24 7.68 -8.33 -13.48
N VAL A 25 6.80 -9.20 -13.00
CA VAL A 25 5.34 -9.05 -13.16
C VAL A 25 4.86 -7.77 -12.49
N TYR A 26 5.30 -7.49 -11.26
CA TYR A 26 4.93 -6.27 -10.54
C TYR A 26 5.46 -4.99 -11.21
N GLU A 27 6.68 -5.01 -11.76
CA GLU A 27 7.20 -3.89 -12.55
C GLU A 27 6.38 -3.66 -13.83
N ILE A 28 5.94 -4.75 -14.48
CA ILE A 28 5.10 -4.67 -15.68
C ILE A 28 3.70 -4.17 -15.33
N GLU A 29 3.08 -4.65 -14.25
CA GLU A 29 1.78 -4.15 -13.78
C GLU A 29 1.85 -2.67 -13.41
N ARG A 30 2.91 -2.24 -12.72
CA ARG A 30 3.10 -0.83 -12.34
C ARG A 30 3.31 0.08 -13.54
N LYS A 31 3.93 -0.43 -14.61
CA LYS A 31 4.24 0.31 -15.84
C LYS A 31 3.25 -0.01 -16.98
N TYR A 32 2.15 -0.71 -16.69
CA TYR A 32 1.22 -1.18 -17.72
C TYR A 32 0.67 -0.03 -18.56
N GLU A 33 0.31 1.09 -17.91
CA GLU A 33 -0.17 2.30 -18.57
C GLU A 33 0.90 2.97 -19.46
N CYS A 34 2.17 2.92 -19.06
CA CYS A 34 3.31 3.40 -19.87
C CYS A 34 3.64 2.46 -21.04
N ILE A 35 3.54 1.14 -20.82
CA ILE A 35 3.86 0.11 -21.80
C ILE A 35 2.86 0.13 -22.96
N ASP A 36 1.59 0.40 -22.66
CA ASP A 36 0.52 0.49 -23.66
C ASP A 36 0.70 1.72 -24.57
N GLN A 37 1.25 2.82 -24.05
CA GLN A 37 1.44 4.06 -24.81
C GLN A 37 2.80 4.18 -25.52
N GLU A 38 3.90 3.68 -24.94
CA GLU A 38 5.26 3.89 -25.48
C GLU A 38 5.94 2.61 -26.01
N GLY A 39 5.30 1.46 -25.86
CA GLY A 39 5.81 0.15 -26.25
C GLY A 39 6.73 -0.47 -25.20
N TRP A 40 6.72 -1.81 -25.13
CA TRP A 40 7.38 -2.62 -24.09
C TRP A 40 8.83 -2.21 -23.78
N LEU A 41 9.68 -2.06 -24.79
CA LEU A 41 11.10 -1.76 -24.59
C LEU A 41 11.34 -0.36 -23.99
N LYS A 42 10.50 0.61 -24.33
CA LYS A 42 10.65 1.99 -23.89
C LYS A 42 9.92 2.22 -22.56
N GLY A 43 8.73 1.64 -22.38
CA GLY A 43 7.97 1.71 -21.14
C GLY A 43 8.68 1.05 -19.94
N ILE A 44 9.44 -0.03 -20.15
CA ILE A 44 10.18 -0.67 -19.04
C ILE A 44 11.40 0.14 -18.60
N PHE A 45 12.19 0.67 -19.54
CA PHE A 45 13.46 1.32 -19.21
C PHE A 45 13.37 2.84 -19.03
N TRP A 46 12.38 3.51 -19.64
CA TRP A 46 12.35 4.97 -19.81
C TRP A 46 11.02 5.63 -19.41
N CYS A 47 10.09 4.91 -18.77
CA CYS A 47 8.91 5.53 -18.18
C CYS A 47 9.32 6.48 -17.04
N GLU A 48 9.29 7.77 -17.33
CA GLU A 48 9.75 8.88 -16.49
C GLU A 48 8.62 9.38 -15.58
N SER A 49 7.87 8.46 -14.97
CA SER A 49 6.70 8.79 -14.13
C SER A 49 7.03 9.01 -12.65
N ASP A 50 8.26 8.76 -12.21
CA ASP A 50 8.59 8.80 -10.78
C ASP A 50 9.63 9.87 -10.43
N LEU A 51 9.15 11.04 -10.01
CA LEU A 51 9.83 11.93 -9.06
C LEU A 51 9.85 11.31 -7.64
N VAL A 52 10.02 9.99 -7.54
CA VAL A 52 10.09 9.27 -6.26
C VAL A 52 11.55 9.05 -5.91
N SER A 53 11.98 9.63 -4.79
CA SER A 53 13.33 9.48 -4.24
C SER A 53 13.75 8.01 -4.22
N ARG A 54 14.95 7.70 -4.75
CA ARG A 54 15.56 6.35 -4.80
C ARG A 54 15.47 5.56 -3.49
N ASN A 55 15.40 6.25 -2.34
CA ASN A 55 15.27 5.62 -1.03
C ASN A 55 13.89 5.00 -0.77
N ASP A 56 12.82 5.58 -1.34
CA ASP A 56 11.45 5.10 -1.16
C ASP A 56 11.14 3.90 -2.08
N LEU A 57 11.73 3.91 -3.28
CA LEU A 57 11.76 2.76 -4.18
C LEU A 57 12.49 1.58 -3.56
N GLY A 58 13.64 1.82 -2.93
CA GLY A 58 14.40 0.78 -2.24
C GLY A 58 13.61 0.12 -1.11
N LYS A 59 12.95 0.92 -0.26
CA LYS A 59 12.10 0.38 0.82
C LYS A 59 10.92 -0.43 0.30
N ARG A 60 10.19 0.08 -0.70
CA ARG A 60 9.04 -0.65 -1.28
C ARG A 60 9.46 -1.92 -2.01
N GLN A 61 10.55 -1.88 -2.78
CA GLN A 61 11.08 -3.08 -3.43
C GLN A 61 11.51 -4.13 -2.40
N LEU A 62 12.06 -3.72 -1.26
CA LEU A 62 12.43 -4.64 -0.18
C LEU A 62 11.19 -5.26 0.48
N VAL A 63 10.11 -4.49 0.67
CA VAL A 63 8.81 -5.00 1.16
C VAL A 63 8.23 -6.03 0.18
N TYR A 64 8.14 -5.71 -1.10
CA TYR A 64 7.63 -6.64 -2.11
C TYR A 64 8.53 -7.86 -2.31
N PHE A 65 9.85 -7.71 -2.14
CA PHE A 65 10.79 -8.82 -2.16
C PHE A 65 10.61 -9.72 -0.94
N ILE A 66 10.39 -9.18 0.26
CA ILE A 66 10.06 -9.96 1.46
C ILE A 66 8.72 -10.69 1.28
N GLU A 67 7.70 -10.01 0.73
CA GLU A 67 6.41 -10.64 0.44
C GLU A 67 6.53 -11.74 -0.63
N GLY A 68 7.32 -11.53 -1.68
CA GLY A 68 7.62 -12.53 -2.71
C GLY A 68 8.40 -13.73 -2.16
N LEU A 69 9.35 -13.49 -1.25
CA LEU A 69 10.06 -14.55 -0.52
C LEU A 69 9.13 -15.30 0.45
N SER A 70 8.04 -14.69 0.92
CA SER A 70 7.08 -15.34 1.84
C SER A 70 6.12 -16.31 1.15
N TRP A 71 6.03 -16.32 -0.19
CA TRP A 71 5.18 -17.22 -0.98
C TRP A 71 5.27 -18.69 -0.55
N PRO A 72 6.45 -19.32 -0.38
CA PRO A 72 6.51 -20.74 -0.11
C PRO A 72 6.10 -21.04 1.31
N ILE A 73 6.38 -20.13 2.24
CA ILE A 73 5.93 -20.23 3.63
C ILE A 73 4.41 -20.22 3.65
N LYS A 74 3.73 -19.37 2.87
CA LYS A 74 2.26 -19.40 2.72
C LYS A 74 1.76 -20.72 2.10
N LEU A 75 2.48 -21.27 1.13
CA LEU A 75 2.14 -22.53 0.47
C LEU A 75 2.28 -23.77 1.38
N PHE A 76 3.20 -23.74 2.36
CA PHE A 76 3.36 -24.79 3.37
C PHE A 76 2.55 -24.53 4.65
N SER A 77 2.18 -23.27 4.94
CA SER A 77 1.35 -22.89 6.09
C SER A 77 -0.10 -23.34 5.97
N ASN A 78 -0.66 -23.37 4.76
CA ASN A 78 -2.07 -23.78 4.55
C ASN A 78 -2.31 -25.30 4.69
N ASN A 79 -1.26 -26.11 4.80
CA ASN A 79 -1.37 -27.55 5.04
C ASN A 79 -1.06 -27.95 6.50
N ALA A 80 -0.61 -27.00 7.32
CA ALA A 80 -0.26 -27.24 8.71
C ALA A 80 -1.39 -26.78 9.64
N GLY A 81 -2.53 -27.47 9.56
CA GLY A 81 -3.48 -27.60 10.65
C GLY A 81 -4.26 -26.34 11.04
N GLU A 82 -5.56 -26.39 10.78
CA GLU A 82 -6.56 -25.82 11.68
C GLU A 82 -6.25 -26.25 13.13
N LYS A 83 -5.52 -25.42 13.87
CA LYS A 83 -5.60 -25.36 15.32
C LYS A 83 -5.54 -23.90 15.74
N LYS A 84 -6.74 -23.32 15.93
CA LYS A 84 -6.96 -22.28 16.93
C LYS A 84 -6.15 -22.65 18.17
N ASN A 85 -5.15 -21.84 18.52
CA ASN A 85 -4.63 -21.76 19.88
C ASN A 85 -4.06 -20.36 20.09
N ASN A 86 -4.70 -19.65 21.02
CA ASN A 86 -4.22 -18.42 21.61
C ASN A 86 -2.85 -18.66 22.25
N SER A 87 -1.81 -17.95 21.80
CA SER A 87 -0.63 -17.67 22.61
C SER A 87 0.10 -16.45 22.06
N SER A 88 -0.04 -15.36 22.81
CA SER A 88 0.89 -14.24 22.98
C SER A 88 2.26 -14.36 22.30
N GLY A 89 2.49 -13.49 21.32
CA GLY A 89 3.75 -13.28 20.61
C GLY A 89 3.61 -12.16 19.58
N ASP A 90 3.68 -10.91 20.04
CA ASP A 90 4.01 -9.66 19.33
C ASP A 90 3.99 -9.65 17.79
N SER A 91 2.80 -9.42 17.24
CA SER A 91 2.50 -8.46 16.17
C SER A 91 1.00 -8.56 15.96
N PHE A 92 0.24 -7.74 16.70
CA PHE A 92 -1.21 -7.70 16.56
C PHE A 92 -1.52 -7.05 15.20
N ALA A 93 -1.55 -7.84 14.14
CA ALA A 93 -2.17 -7.42 12.90
C ALA A 93 -3.65 -7.16 13.21
N LEU A 94 -4.15 -5.97 12.87
CA LEU A 94 -5.58 -5.65 13.01
C LEU A 94 -6.41 -6.71 12.30
N SER A 95 -7.52 -7.08 12.92
CA SER A 95 -8.50 -7.95 12.27
C SER A 95 -9.15 -7.23 11.08
N LEU A 96 -9.64 -8.00 10.11
CA LEU A 96 -10.32 -7.44 8.94
C LEU A 96 -11.55 -6.60 9.34
N GLU A 97 -12.25 -7.00 10.39
CA GLU A 97 -13.41 -6.30 10.94
C GLU A 97 -13.03 -4.90 11.47
N GLU A 98 -11.93 -4.79 12.22
CA GLU A 98 -11.42 -3.50 12.71
C GLU A 98 -10.98 -2.57 11.56
N LEU A 99 -10.42 -3.14 10.48
CA LEU A 99 -10.04 -2.38 9.28
C LEU A 99 -11.27 -1.88 8.51
N GLU A 100 -12.33 -2.68 8.42
CA GLU A 100 -13.60 -2.28 7.80
C GLU A 100 -14.32 -1.19 8.61
N GLU A 101 -14.36 -1.34 9.94
CA GLU A 101 -14.90 -0.30 10.83
C GLU A 101 -14.12 1.00 10.66
N PHE A 102 -12.78 0.94 10.70
CA PHE A 102 -11.93 2.09 10.43
C PHE A 102 -12.22 2.70 9.07
N TYR A 103 -12.33 1.90 8.01
CA TYR A 103 -12.54 2.38 6.64
C TYR A 103 -13.89 3.10 6.48
N SER A 104 -14.92 2.68 7.21
CA SER A 104 -16.23 3.35 7.23
C SER A 104 -16.27 4.61 8.10
N SER A 105 -15.30 4.79 9.01
CA SER A 105 -15.25 5.91 9.94
C SER A 105 -14.88 7.25 9.28
N SER A 106 -15.07 8.35 10.02
CA SER A 106 -14.61 9.69 9.63
C SER A 106 -13.08 9.76 9.49
N THR A 107 -12.33 9.06 10.37
CA THR A 107 -10.87 8.94 10.27
C THR A 107 -10.47 8.18 9.00
N GLY A 108 -11.16 7.10 8.68
CA GLY A 108 -10.97 6.36 7.42
C GLY A 108 -11.23 7.23 6.20
N THR A 109 -12.25 8.09 6.24
CA THR A 109 -12.52 9.06 5.17
C THR A 109 -11.37 10.06 4.98
N ILE A 110 -10.78 10.56 6.07
CA ILE A 110 -9.59 11.43 6.00
C ILE A 110 -8.42 10.69 5.34
N TYR A 111 -8.20 9.42 5.68
CA TYR A 111 -7.17 8.59 5.04
C TYR A 111 -7.46 8.35 3.55
N LYS A 112 -8.72 8.08 3.16
CA LYS A 112 -9.11 7.95 1.75
C LYS A 112 -8.78 9.21 0.97
N CYS A 113 -9.17 10.36 1.51
CA CYS A 113 -8.88 11.66 0.90
C CYS A 113 -7.39 11.95 0.82
N TYR A 114 -6.61 11.53 1.82
CA TYR A 114 -5.17 11.70 1.81
C TYR A 114 -4.52 10.88 0.69
N ILE A 115 -4.89 9.60 0.58
CA ILE A 115 -4.40 8.73 -0.50
C ILE A 115 -4.83 9.27 -1.86
N ALA A 116 -6.10 9.70 -2.01
CA ALA A 116 -6.60 10.28 -3.25
C ALA A 116 -5.82 11.55 -3.65
N ALA A 117 -5.56 12.47 -2.71
CA ALA A 117 -4.78 13.66 -2.96
C ALA A 117 -3.33 13.33 -3.36
N MET A 118 -2.68 12.43 -2.62
CA MET A 118 -1.30 11.99 -2.91
C MET A 118 -1.17 11.35 -4.29
N ARG A 119 -2.11 10.46 -4.66
CA ARG A 119 -2.10 9.77 -5.95
C ARG A 119 -2.55 10.66 -7.10
N GLY A 120 -3.42 11.63 -6.84
CA GLY A 120 -3.88 12.63 -7.81
C GLY A 120 -2.94 13.83 -8.00
N GLY A 121 -1.80 13.89 -7.28
CA GLY A 121 -0.84 15.00 -7.40
C GLY A 121 -1.27 16.31 -6.73
N LEU A 122 -2.28 16.28 -5.85
CA LEU A 122 -2.81 17.42 -5.11
C LEU A 122 -1.99 17.67 -3.85
N ASN A 123 -0.76 18.17 -4.04
CA ASN A 123 0.25 18.27 -2.97
C ASN A 123 -0.15 19.19 -1.80
N GLU A 124 -0.89 20.27 -2.07
CA GLU A 124 -1.33 21.21 -1.03
C GLU A 124 -2.37 20.55 -0.11
N GLU A 125 -3.38 19.93 -0.70
CA GLU A 125 -4.44 19.19 -0.02
C GLU A 125 -3.88 17.99 0.74
N ALA A 126 -2.95 17.25 0.14
CA ALA A 126 -2.26 16.15 0.79
C ALA A 126 -1.48 16.62 2.03
N SER A 127 -0.83 17.79 1.96
CA SER A 127 -0.12 18.38 3.10
C SER A 127 -1.06 18.76 4.24
N ILE A 128 -2.21 19.35 3.93
CA ILE A 128 -3.25 19.68 4.92
C ILE A 128 -3.73 18.41 5.61
N LEU A 129 -4.10 17.39 4.83
CA LEU A 129 -4.57 16.10 5.35
C LEU A 129 -3.50 15.38 6.18
N ALA A 130 -2.23 15.41 5.75
CA ALA A 130 -1.12 14.84 6.52
C ALA A 130 -0.98 15.51 7.90
N LYS A 131 -1.14 16.84 7.98
CA LYS A 131 -1.13 17.55 9.27
C LYS A 131 -2.29 17.11 10.16
N VAL A 132 -3.50 16.98 9.60
CA VAL A 132 -4.68 16.50 10.34
C VAL A 132 -4.44 15.08 10.85
N ILE A 133 -3.98 14.16 9.99
CA ILE A 133 -3.66 12.78 10.37
C ILE A 133 -2.60 12.76 11.47
N ASN A 134 -1.54 13.54 11.36
CA ASN A 134 -0.50 13.61 12.39
C ASN A 134 -1.06 14.09 13.74
N LYS A 135 -1.95 15.09 13.74
CA LYS A 135 -2.64 15.52 14.96
C LYS A 135 -3.54 14.43 15.54
N MET A 136 -4.29 13.71 14.70
CA MET A 136 -5.13 12.59 15.15
C MET A 136 -4.29 11.46 15.74
N ARG A 137 -3.16 11.11 15.11
CA ARG A 137 -2.23 10.08 15.61
C ARG A 137 -1.66 10.44 16.98
N ASN A 138 -1.31 11.69 17.20
CA ASN A 138 -0.81 12.13 18.50
C ASN A 138 -1.91 12.09 19.59
N ARG A 139 -3.18 12.22 19.20
CA ARG A 139 -4.32 12.18 20.12
C ARG A 139 -4.79 10.75 20.42
N PHE A 140 -4.72 9.85 19.44
CA PHE A 140 -5.22 8.49 19.52
C PHE A 140 -4.06 7.49 19.33
N PRO A 141 -3.58 6.86 20.41
CA PRO A 141 -2.40 5.99 20.37
C PRO A 141 -2.60 4.75 19.49
N ASP A 142 -3.83 4.24 19.38
CA ASP A 142 -4.17 3.12 18.51
C ASP A 142 -3.97 3.50 17.03
N LEU A 143 -4.43 4.71 16.65
CA LEU A 143 -4.24 5.23 15.29
C LEU A 143 -2.76 5.40 14.94
N ASN A 144 -1.93 5.75 15.91
CA ASN A 144 -0.49 5.87 15.70
C ASN A 144 0.18 4.50 15.54
N SER A 145 -0.21 3.53 16.36
CA SER A 145 0.34 2.18 16.33
C SER A 145 0.05 1.45 15.02
N TYR A 146 -1.13 1.68 14.44
CA TYR A 146 -1.59 1.01 13.22
C TYR A 146 -1.63 1.92 11.99
N HIS A 147 -0.92 3.05 12.01
CA HIS A 147 -0.97 4.04 10.92
C HIS A 147 -0.65 3.44 9.55
N GLU A 148 0.40 2.61 9.48
CA GLU A 148 0.85 1.98 8.23
C GLU A 148 -0.17 0.97 7.71
N ASP A 149 -0.76 0.17 8.60
CA ASP A 149 -1.79 -0.81 8.26
C ASP A 149 -3.04 -0.12 7.69
N TYR A 150 -3.46 0.98 8.31
CA TYR A 150 -4.57 1.79 7.82
C TYR A 150 -4.27 2.45 6.47
N LEU A 151 -3.06 2.97 6.25
CA LEU A 151 -2.67 3.52 4.96
C LEU A 151 -2.67 2.45 3.86
N PHE A 152 -2.09 1.29 4.15
CA PHE A 152 -2.01 0.17 3.21
C PHE A 152 -3.40 -0.35 2.84
N TYR A 153 -4.23 -0.65 3.85
CA TYR A 153 -5.59 -1.13 3.63
C TYR A 153 -6.42 -0.10 2.85
N THR A 154 -6.36 1.17 3.25
CA THR A 154 -7.11 2.24 2.56
C THR A 154 -6.67 2.40 1.12
N SER A 155 -5.36 2.34 0.84
CA SER A 155 -4.84 2.44 -0.52
C SER A 155 -5.26 1.26 -1.39
N SER A 156 -5.26 0.04 -0.85
CA SER A 156 -5.69 -1.17 -1.57
C SER A 156 -7.18 -1.11 -1.91
N THR A 157 -8.02 -0.82 -0.91
CA THR A 157 -9.47 -0.76 -1.08
C THR A 157 -9.87 0.38 -2.01
N LEU A 158 -9.27 1.56 -1.88
CA LEU A 158 -9.58 2.70 -2.77
C LEU A 158 -9.19 2.39 -4.23
N ASN A 159 -8.03 1.75 -4.46
CA ASN A 159 -7.63 1.36 -5.80
C ASN A 159 -8.63 0.37 -6.42
N ASN A 160 -9.09 -0.63 -5.64
CA ASN A 160 -10.11 -1.57 -6.08
C ASN A 160 -11.44 -0.88 -6.41
N LEU A 161 -11.88 0.10 -5.61
CA LEU A 161 -13.10 0.87 -5.87
C LEU A 161 -13.00 1.69 -7.16
N LEU A 162 -11.87 2.36 -7.39
CA LEU A 162 -11.67 3.20 -8.57
C LEU A 162 -11.60 2.38 -9.85
N ILE A 163 -10.89 1.25 -9.82
CA ILE A 163 -10.73 0.36 -10.98
C ILE A 163 -12.03 -0.37 -11.31
N ASN A 164 -12.72 -0.93 -10.31
CA ASN A 164 -13.83 -1.85 -10.54
C ASN A 164 -15.22 -1.20 -10.52
N GLU A 165 -15.43 -0.20 -9.65
CA GLU A 165 -16.78 0.34 -9.40
C GLU A 165 -16.98 1.71 -10.06
N LEU A 166 -16.06 2.65 -9.82
CA LEU A 166 -16.25 4.03 -10.24
C LEU A 166 -15.69 4.32 -11.65
N LYS A 167 -14.76 3.50 -12.16
CA LYS A 167 -14.01 3.75 -13.41
C LYS A 167 -13.52 5.20 -13.52
N GLY A 168 -13.08 5.74 -12.38
CA GLY A 168 -12.67 7.13 -12.24
C GLY A 168 -11.20 7.23 -11.85
N ASP A 169 -10.65 8.43 -11.95
CA ASP A 169 -9.34 8.74 -11.43
C ASP A 169 -9.40 9.23 -9.98
N TYR A 170 -8.23 9.27 -9.33
CA TYR A 170 -8.11 9.75 -7.96
C TYR A 170 -8.55 11.21 -7.79
N ILE A 171 -8.41 12.04 -8.85
CA ILE A 171 -8.80 13.46 -8.85
C ILE A 171 -10.32 13.59 -8.81
N SER A 172 -11.05 12.85 -9.64
CA SER A 172 -12.52 12.88 -9.67
C SER A 172 -13.13 12.42 -8.35
N PHE A 173 -12.56 11.37 -7.75
CA PHE A 173 -12.97 10.93 -6.41
C PHE A 173 -12.71 12.01 -5.36
N PHE A 174 -11.52 12.63 -5.41
CA PHE A 174 -11.17 13.69 -4.48
C PHE A 174 -12.11 14.89 -4.63
N ASP A 175 -12.39 15.33 -5.85
CA ASP A 175 -13.28 16.46 -6.13
C ASP A 175 -14.70 16.22 -5.63
N TYR A 176 -15.21 14.99 -5.77
CA TYR A 176 -16.56 14.63 -5.36
C TYR A 176 -16.70 14.40 -3.86
N VAL A 177 -15.74 13.70 -3.24
CA VAL A 177 -15.86 13.23 -1.84
C VAL A 177 -15.09 14.12 -0.86
N CYS A 178 -13.93 14.64 -1.27
CA CYS A 178 -12.91 15.15 -0.34
C CYS A 178 -12.75 16.67 -0.36
N LYS A 179 -13.11 17.33 -1.45
CA LYS A 179 -12.87 18.76 -1.67
C LYS A 179 -13.45 19.65 -0.58
N GLU A 180 -14.72 19.44 -0.24
CA GLU A 180 -15.40 20.25 0.77
C GLU A 180 -14.90 19.97 2.19
N PRO A 181 -14.78 18.70 2.65
CA PRO A 181 -14.16 18.39 3.94
C PRO A 181 -12.75 18.97 4.10
N VAL A 182 -11.89 18.88 3.07
CA VAL A 182 -10.52 19.38 3.12
C VAL A 182 -10.49 20.90 3.21
N ARG A 183 -11.37 21.61 2.48
CA ARG A 183 -11.50 23.06 2.58
C ARG A 183 -11.86 23.50 4.00
N ASN A 184 -12.78 22.78 4.65
CA ASN A 184 -13.18 23.07 6.02
C ASN A 184 -12.02 22.79 7.00
N MET A 185 -11.29 21.68 6.82
CA MET A 185 -10.11 21.36 7.64
C MET A 185 -9.00 22.41 7.51
N LYS A 186 -8.78 22.96 6.31
CA LYS A 186 -7.83 24.05 6.09
C LYS A 186 -8.18 25.27 6.93
N GLN A 187 -9.44 25.70 6.90
CA GLN A 187 -9.92 26.83 7.69
C GLN A 187 -9.71 26.61 9.19
N VAL A 188 -10.08 25.43 9.71
CA VAL A 188 -9.92 25.12 11.14
C VAL A 188 -8.44 25.07 11.56
N LEU A 189 -7.55 24.62 10.67
CA LEU A 189 -6.11 24.65 10.91
C LEU A 189 -5.54 26.07 10.91
N ASP A 190 -5.99 26.92 9.98
CA ASP A 190 -5.56 28.32 9.87
C ASP A 190 -6.07 29.16 11.06
N ASP A 191 -7.24 28.82 11.59
CA ASP A 191 -7.84 29.43 12.80
C ASP A 191 -7.20 28.93 14.12
N GLY A 192 -6.29 27.95 14.05
CA GLY A 192 -5.57 27.43 15.22
C GLY A 192 -6.42 26.58 16.18
N MET A 193 -7.59 26.10 15.76
CA MET A 193 -8.57 25.41 16.62
C MET A 193 -8.29 23.91 16.87
N PHE A 194 -7.02 23.49 16.89
CA PHE A 194 -6.63 22.08 17.06
C PHE A 194 -5.42 21.87 17.97
#